data_AF-A0A976IKJ9-F1
#
_entry.id   AF-A0A976IKJ9-F1
#
_cell.length_a   1.000
_cell.length_b   1.000
_cell.length_c   1.000
_cell.angle_alpha   90.00
_cell.angle_beta   90.00
_cell.angle_gamma   90.00
#
_symmetry.space_group_name_H-M   'P 1'
#
loop_
_entity.id
_entity.type
_entity.pdbx_description
1 polymer ?
#
loop_
_entity_poly.entity_id
_entity_poly.type
_entity_poly.pdbx_seq_one_letter_code
_entity_poly.pdbx_strand_id
1 'polypeptide(L)'
;MSTPAPAAALQNRVHKLLNSRAELEATKALLRTIVSNESSPATSIVKMDASGASTLATLRRSLRSSLEHQQLALAELALDNLNATIERISKLASEVDALDMKCDQVHKYLETTKRDTEQVQTEAATLATERDKAQQECKEARNFLNRYQLTDEEVRTLYAEQIADEDVEDYFSTLERVKQIKADCKELFATGEVNCGLELLDTLGKYQEAGFKRLYQWTAKKCTEVDGDTCNSLHRAIALLSDHTEFYKYSGFNSILC
;
A
#
# COMPACT_ATOMS: atom_id res chain seq x y z
N MET A 1 -117.16 -12.96 -53.35
CA MET A 1 -115.79 -12.47 -53.05
C MET A 1 -115.93 -11.12 -52.35
N SER A 2 -115.62 -11.02 -51.06
CA SER A 2 -115.41 -9.72 -50.40
C SER A 2 -114.73 -9.90 -49.04
N THR A 3 -113.41 -9.66 -49.06
CA THR A 3 -112.54 -9.01 -48.04
C THR A 3 -112.70 -9.31 -46.54
N PRO A 4 -111.68 -9.91 -45.88
CA PRO A 4 -111.57 -9.97 -44.42
C PRO A 4 -111.05 -8.64 -43.86
N ALA A 5 -111.73 -8.16 -42.82
CA ALA A 5 -111.61 -6.83 -42.23
C ALA A 5 -110.31 -6.61 -41.40
N PRO A 6 -109.79 -5.36 -41.33
CA PRO A 6 -108.42 -4.94 -40.99
C PRO A 6 -107.89 -5.23 -39.56
N ALA A 7 -108.66 -5.87 -38.69
CA ALA A 7 -108.30 -6.07 -37.28
C ALA A 7 -107.13 -7.07 -37.09
N ALA A 8 -107.10 -8.16 -37.85
CA ALA A 8 -106.06 -9.19 -37.72
C ALA A 8 -104.67 -8.71 -38.18
N ALA A 9 -104.61 -7.84 -39.19
CA ALA A 9 -103.36 -7.26 -39.67
C ALA A 9 -102.78 -6.23 -38.68
N LEU A 10 -103.64 -5.44 -38.04
CA LEU A 10 -103.27 -4.53 -36.95
C LEU A 10 -102.80 -5.30 -35.71
N GLN A 11 -103.53 -6.35 -35.31
CA GLN A 11 -103.12 -7.19 -34.18
C GLN A 11 -101.77 -7.87 -34.43
N ASN A 12 -101.52 -8.42 -35.62
CA ASN A 12 -100.21 -9.02 -35.95
C ASN A 12 -99.08 -7.98 -36.01
N ARG A 13 -99.35 -6.75 -36.46
CA ARG A 13 -98.37 -5.66 -36.42
C ARG A 13 -98.10 -5.21 -34.99
N VAL A 14 -99.12 -5.06 -34.16
CA VAL A 14 -98.98 -4.71 -32.74
C VAL A 14 -98.24 -5.82 -31.99
N HIS A 15 -98.55 -7.10 -32.25
CA HIS A 15 -97.84 -8.22 -31.64
C HIS A 15 -96.38 -8.29 -32.09
N LYS A 16 -96.09 -8.03 -33.38
CA LYS A 16 -94.69 -7.88 -33.86
C LYS A 16 -93.98 -6.69 -33.24
N LEU A 17 -94.66 -5.55 -33.07
CA LEU A 17 -94.08 -4.36 -32.44
C LEU A 17 -93.83 -4.58 -30.95
N LEU A 18 -94.76 -5.22 -30.24
CA LEU A 18 -94.61 -5.58 -28.83
C LEU A 18 -93.52 -6.63 -28.63
N ASN A 19 -93.44 -7.64 -29.49
CA ASN A 19 -92.37 -8.64 -29.44
C ASN A 19 -91.00 -7.98 -29.72
N SER A 20 -90.92 -7.12 -30.74
CA SER A 20 -89.70 -6.37 -31.03
C SER A 20 -89.32 -5.41 -29.89
N ARG A 21 -90.30 -4.84 -29.18
CA ARG A 21 -90.09 -3.96 -28.03
C ARG A 21 -89.62 -4.74 -26.79
N ALA A 22 -90.17 -5.92 -26.56
CA ALA A 22 -89.74 -6.81 -25.47
C ALA A 22 -88.30 -7.30 -25.70
N GLU A 23 -87.95 -7.68 -26.92
CA GLU A 23 -86.57 -8.02 -27.30
C GLU A 23 -85.62 -6.82 -27.16
N LEU A 24 -86.08 -5.62 -27.47
CA LEU A 24 -85.31 -4.38 -27.35
C LEU A 24 -85.09 -3.99 -25.88
N GLU A 25 -86.09 -4.15 -25.02
CA GLU A 25 -85.94 -3.92 -23.58
C GLU A 25 -85.10 -5.03 -22.90
N ALA A 26 -85.21 -6.29 -23.34
CA ALA A 26 -84.36 -7.38 -22.84
C ALA A 26 -82.89 -7.17 -23.22
N THR A 27 -82.61 -6.77 -24.46
CA THR A 27 -81.24 -6.43 -24.90
C THR A 27 -80.70 -5.20 -24.18
N LYS A 28 -81.54 -4.19 -23.92
CA LYS A 28 -81.20 -3.02 -23.11
C LYS A 28 -80.93 -3.36 -21.64
N ALA A 29 -81.67 -4.31 -21.06
CA ALA A 29 -81.45 -4.80 -19.71
C ALA A 29 -80.12 -5.55 -19.60
N LEU A 30 -79.83 -6.48 -20.52
CA LEU A 30 -78.54 -7.20 -20.57
C LEU A 30 -77.35 -6.26 -20.73
N LEU A 31 -77.49 -5.20 -21.54
CA LEU A 31 -76.45 -4.18 -21.70
C LEU A 31 -76.21 -3.37 -20.43
N ARG A 32 -77.26 -3.04 -19.66
CA ARG A 32 -77.09 -2.40 -18.34
C ARG A 32 -76.34 -3.30 -17.37
N THR A 33 -76.57 -4.62 -17.44
CA THR A 33 -75.86 -5.59 -16.60
C THR A 33 -74.37 -5.66 -16.96
N ILE A 34 -74.02 -5.59 -18.25
CA ILE A 34 -72.62 -5.55 -18.72
C ILE A 34 -71.94 -4.24 -18.30
N VAL A 35 -72.65 -3.11 -18.38
CA VAL A 35 -72.13 -1.79 -17.92
C VAL A 35 -71.92 -1.71 -16.41
N SER A 36 -72.68 -2.49 -15.63
CA SER A 36 -72.62 -2.43 -14.16
C SER A 36 -71.62 -3.42 -13.55
N ASN A 37 -71.16 -4.42 -14.31
CA ASN A 37 -70.27 -5.46 -13.80
C ASN A 37 -68.79 -5.17 -14.08
N GLU A 38 -68.30 -3.98 -13.70
CA GLU A 38 -66.87 -3.71 -13.60
C GLU A 38 -66.60 -2.90 -12.33
N SER A 39 -66.27 -3.59 -11.24
CA SER A 39 -65.87 -3.02 -9.95
C SER A 39 -64.46 -2.40 -9.97
N SER A 40 -64.11 -1.65 -11.03
CA SER A 40 -62.88 -0.85 -11.07
C SER A 40 -63.13 0.51 -11.74
N PRO A 41 -62.73 1.63 -11.12
CA PRO A 41 -63.33 2.95 -11.35
C PRO A 41 -62.83 3.71 -12.60
N ALA A 42 -62.20 3.05 -13.59
CA ALA A 42 -61.53 3.76 -14.68
C ALA A 42 -62.21 3.71 -16.05
N THR A 43 -63.25 2.91 -16.28
CA THR A 43 -63.85 2.80 -17.62
C THR A 43 -65.37 2.76 -17.57
N SER A 44 -65.99 3.95 -17.60
CA SER A 44 -67.41 4.08 -17.91
C SER A 44 -67.63 3.67 -19.37
N ILE A 45 -68.14 2.45 -19.57
CA ILE A 45 -68.18 1.78 -20.89
C ILE A 45 -69.13 2.48 -21.88
N VAL A 46 -70.08 3.32 -21.43
CA VAL A 46 -70.96 4.08 -22.33
C VAL A 46 -71.46 5.38 -21.65
N LYS A 47 -71.14 6.56 -22.20
CA LYS A 47 -71.97 7.77 -22.00
C LYS A 47 -73.08 7.74 -23.05
N MET A 48 -74.32 7.48 -22.63
CA MET A 48 -75.46 7.34 -23.54
C MET A 48 -76.50 8.43 -23.29
N ASP A 49 -76.67 9.35 -24.25
CA ASP A 49 -77.79 10.29 -24.29
C ASP A 49 -79.03 9.58 -24.80
N ALA A 50 -79.85 9.06 -23.88
CA ALA A 50 -81.02 8.23 -24.18
C ALA A 50 -82.31 9.06 -24.45
N SER A 51 -82.24 10.10 -25.29
CA SER A 51 -83.39 11.01 -25.52
C SER A 51 -84.02 10.97 -26.93
N GLY A 52 -83.72 9.99 -27.79
CA GLY A 52 -84.34 9.89 -29.12
C GLY A 52 -84.53 8.45 -29.59
N ALA A 53 -85.63 8.18 -30.30
CA ALA A 53 -86.01 6.85 -30.79
C ALA A 53 -84.97 6.25 -31.78
N SER A 54 -83.93 5.60 -31.25
CA SER A 54 -82.93 4.90 -32.05
C SER A 54 -83.38 3.46 -32.35
N THR A 55 -83.33 3.03 -33.61
CA THR A 55 -83.61 1.63 -33.99
C THR A 55 -82.56 0.66 -33.43
N LEU A 56 -82.93 -0.61 -33.17
CA LEU A 56 -82.04 -1.67 -32.67
C LEU A 56 -80.72 -1.80 -33.47
N ALA A 57 -80.76 -1.57 -34.78
CA ALA A 57 -79.60 -1.62 -35.66
C ALA A 57 -78.59 -0.48 -35.40
N THR A 58 -79.09 0.74 -35.14
CA THR A 58 -78.26 1.90 -34.74
C THR A 58 -77.57 1.67 -33.40
N LEU A 59 -78.28 1.06 -32.45
CA LEU A 59 -77.75 0.78 -31.10
C LEU A 59 -76.63 -0.27 -31.15
N ARG A 60 -76.78 -1.33 -31.96
CA ARG A 60 -75.71 -2.32 -32.20
C ARG A 60 -74.48 -1.72 -32.89
N ARG A 61 -74.67 -0.83 -33.88
CA ARG A 61 -73.53 -0.14 -34.52
C ARG A 61 -72.80 0.78 -33.55
N SER A 62 -73.53 1.54 -32.74
CA SER A 62 -72.96 2.42 -31.71
C SER A 62 -72.16 1.63 -30.67
N LEU A 63 -72.69 0.53 -30.15
CA LEU A 63 -71.98 -0.32 -29.18
C LEU A 63 -70.75 -0.99 -29.78
N ARG A 64 -70.85 -1.45 -31.03
CA ARG A 64 -69.70 -2.03 -31.71
C ARG A 64 -68.59 -1.01 -31.91
N SER A 65 -68.92 0.20 -32.37
CA SER A 65 -67.96 1.30 -32.49
C SER A 65 -67.37 1.71 -31.14
N SER A 66 -68.18 1.77 -30.07
CA SER A 66 -67.71 2.07 -28.71
C SER A 66 -66.78 0.99 -28.17
N LEU A 67 -67.11 -0.29 -28.39
CA LEU A 67 -66.29 -1.43 -27.99
C LEU A 67 -64.97 -1.45 -28.76
N GLU A 68 -65.01 -1.24 -30.09
CA GLU A 68 -63.82 -1.16 -30.93
C GLU A 68 -62.91 0.00 -30.49
N HIS A 69 -63.47 1.18 -30.19
CA HIS A 69 -62.70 2.31 -29.64
C HIS A 69 -62.07 2.01 -28.27
N GLN A 70 -62.81 1.35 -27.38
CA GLN A 70 -62.30 1.04 -26.05
C GLN A 70 -61.25 -0.09 -26.09
N GLN A 71 -61.41 -1.07 -26.99
CA GLN A 71 -60.39 -2.09 -27.25
C GLN A 71 -59.10 -1.46 -27.80
N LEU A 72 -59.23 -0.47 -28.69
CA LEU A 72 -58.10 0.26 -29.24
C LEU A 72 -57.41 1.09 -28.15
N ALA A 73 -58.17 1.80 -27.30
CA ALA A 73 -57.65 2.56 -26.17
C ALA A 73 -56.94 1.68 -25.13
N LEU A 74 -57.47 0.48 -24.85
CA LEU A 74 -56.80 -0.49 -23.96
C LEU A 74 -55.52 -1.05 -24.59
N ALA A 75 -55.52 -1.30 -25.90
CA ALA A 75 -54.33 -1.74 -26.62
C ALA A 75 -53.23 -0.66 -26.66
N GLU A 76 -53.61 0.59 -26.87
CA GLU A 76 -52.70 1.75 -26.80
C GLU A 76 -52.10 1.91 -25.41
N LEU A 77 -52.93 1.84 -24.36
CA LEU A 77 -52.45 1.92 -22.97
C LEU A 77 -51.54 0.75 -22.61
N ALA A 78 -51.82 -0.46 -23.10
CA ALA A 78 -50.96 -1.62 -22.92
C ALA A 78 -49.60 -1.44 -23.64
N LEU A 79 -49.61 -0.90 -24.86
CA LEU A 79 -48.39 -0.57 -25.61
C LEU A 79 -47.56 0.51 -24.91
N ASP A 80 -48.19 1.56 -24.40
CA ASP A 80 -47.49 2.62 -23.67
C ASP A 80 -46.83 2.11 -22.39
N ASN A 81 -47.56 1.27 -21.64
CA ASN A 81 -46.99 0.63 -20.45
C ASN A 81 -45.82 -0.31 -20.80
N LEU A 82 -45.94 -1.09 -21.88
CA LEU A 82 -44.86 -1.96 -22.35
C LEU A 82 -43.65 -1.14 -22.79
N ASN A 83 -43.85 -0.05 -23.55
CA ASN A 83 -42.78 0.85 -23.94
C ASN A 83 -42.06 1.45 -22.72
N ALA A 84 -42.82 1.91 -21.71
CA ALA A 84 -42.24 2.40 -20.46
C ALA A 84 -41.46 1.31 -19.71
N THR A 85 -41.90 0.05 -19.73
CA THR A 85 -41.12 -1.05 -19.12
C THR A 85 -39.85 -1.38 -19.90
N ILE A 86 -39.90 -1.38 -21.24
CA ILE A 86 -38.74 -1.59 -22.10
C ILE A 86 -37.70 -0.49 -21.86
N GLU A 87 -38.13 0.76 -21.73
CA GLU A 87 -37.23 1.88 -21.44
C GLU A 87 -36.54 1.70 -20.08
N ARG A 88 -37.27 1.31 -19.03
CA ARG A 88 -36.68 1.00 -17.71
C ARG A 88 -35.69 -0.16 -17.78
N ILE A 89 -36.01 -1.23 -18.50
CA ILE A 89 -35.10 -2.38 -18.69
C ILE A 89 -33.85 -1.96 -19.45
N SER A 90 -33.99 -1.12 -20.49
CA SER A 90 -32.85 -0.61 -21.25
C SER A 90 -31.92 0.23 -20.37
N LYS A 91 -32.49 1.03 -19.47
CA LYS A 91 -31.74 1.85 -18.53
C LYS A 91 -31.01 0.99 -17.50
N LEU A 92 -31.68 -0.04 -16.97
CA LEU A 92 -31.06 -1.02 -16.07
C LEU A 92 -29.93 -1.77 -16.77
N ALA A 93 -30.11 -2.20 -18.03
CA ALA A 93 -29.07 -2.84 -18.81
C ALA A 93 -27.84 -1.92 -18.96
N SER A 94 -28.06 -0.65 -19.31
CA SER A 94 -26.98 0.34 -19.39
C SER A 94 -26.27 0.58 -18.05
N GLU A 95 -27.01 0.55 -16.92
CA GLU A 95 -26.42 0.69 -15.58
C GLU A 95 -25.59 -0.54 -15.20
N VAL A 96 -26.03 -1.74 -15.57
CA VAL A 96 -25.27 -2.99 -15.37
C VAL A 96 -24.01 -2.99 -16.21
N ASP A 97 -24.08 -2.61 -17.48
CA ASP A 97 -22.90 -2.49 -18.35
C ASP A 97 -21.90 -1.47 -17.79
N ALA A 98 -22.40 -0.33 -17.28
CA ALA A 98 -21.55 0.68 -16.63
C ALA A 98 -20.92 0.17 -15.32
N LEU A 99 -21.62 -0.69 -14.57
CA LEU A 99 -21.08 -1.34 -13.38
C LEU A 99 -19.99 -2.35 -13.75
N ASP A 100 -20.22 -3.17 -14.77
CA ASP A 100 -19.26 -4.16 -15.27
C ASP A 100 -17.95 -3.48 -15.71
N MET A 101 -18.06 -2.39 -16.49
CA MET A 101 -16.90 -1.58 -16.87
C MET A 101 -16.12 -1.02 -15.66
N LYS A 102 -16.82 -0.60 -14.60
CA LYS A 102 -16.17 -0.11 -13.37
C LYS A 102 -15.51 -1.25 -12.59
N CYS A 103 -16.16 -2.40 -12.50
CA CYS A 103 -15.58 -3.60 -11.88
C CYS A 103 -14.30 -4.02 -12.61
N ASP A 104 -14.30 -4.01 -13.94
CA ASP A 104 -13.11 -4.27 -14.76
C ASP A 104 -11.99 -3.27 -14.51
N GLN A 105 -12.31 -1.98 -14.39
CA GLN A 105 -11.33 -0.94 -14.07
C GLN A 105 -10.72 -1.15 -12.69
N VAL A 106 -11.56 -1.42 -11.68
CA VAL A 106 -11.10 -1.71 -10.31
C VAL A 106 -10.24 -2.97 -10.29
N HIS A 107 -10.62 -4.01 -11.02
CA HIS A 107 -9.85 -5.25 -11.12
C HIS A 107 -8.48 -5.00 -11.74
N LYS A 108 -8.40 -4.28 -12.87
CA LYS A 108 -7.13 -3.87 -13.51
C LYS A 108 -6.26 -3.03 -12.58
N TYR A 109 -6.87 -2.09 -11.86
CA TYR A 109 -6.15 -1.25 -10.90
C TYR A 109 -5.58 -2.09 -9.74
N LEU A 110 -6.34 -3.05 -9.22
CA LEU A 110 -5.92 -3.94 -8.14
C LEU A 110 -4.77 -4.83 -8.60
N GLU A 111 -4.87 -5.45 -9.78
CA GLU A 111 -3.78 -6.26 -10.35
C GLU A 111 -2.51 -5.43 -10.59
N THR A 112 -2.65 -4.20 -11.09
CA THR A 112 -1.50 -3.30 -11.27
C THR A 112 -0.87 -2.94 -9.91
N THR A 113 -1.68 -2.56 -8.93
CA THR A 113 -1.21 -2.20 -7.58
C THR A 113 -0.54 -3.40 -6.89
N LYS A 114 -1.09 -4.61 -7.06
CA LYS A 114 -0.52 -5.84 -6.53
C LYS A 114 0.86 -6.09 -7.14
N ARG A 115 0.98 -6.02 -8.47
CA ARG A 115 2.26 -6.18 -9.18
C ARG A 115 3.28 -5.14 -8.73
N ASP A 116 2.87 -3.87 -8.61
CA ASP A 116 3.76 -2.79 -8.18
C ASP A 116 4.21 -2.99 -6.72
N THR A 117 3.31 -3.46 -5.85
CA THR A 117 3.63 -3.79 -4.45
C THR A 117 4.61 -4.96 -4.36
N GLU A 118 4.40 -6.02 -5.16
CA GLU A 118 5.32 -7.15 -5.25
C GLU A 118 6.70 -6.70 -5.75
N GLN A 119 6.75 -5.82 -6.76
CA GLN A 119 8.00 -5.24 -7.24
C GLN A 119 8.73 -4.45 -6.13
N VAL A 120 8.03 -3.53 -5.47
CA VAL A 120 8.61 -2.75 -4.35
C VAL A 120 9.07 -3.67 -3.22
N GLN A 121 8.33 -4.74 -2.92
CA GLN A 121 8.72 -5.71 -1.92
C GLN A 121 10.00 -6.46 -2.31
N THR A 122 10.15 -6.85 -3.59
CA THR A 122 11.38 -7.49 -4.08
C THR A 122 12.57 -6.55 -4.04
N GLU A 123 12.41 -5.29 -4.47
CA GLU A 123 13.46 -4.27 -4.43
C GLU A 123 13.87 -3.93 -2.98
N ALA A 124 12.91 -3.84 -2.07
CA ALA A 124 13.19 -3.64 -0.64
C ALA A 124 13.97 -4.83 -0.05
N ALA A 125 13.63 -6.06 -0.46
CA ALA A 125 14.35 -7.25 -0.01
C ALA A 125 15.80 -7.28 -0.54
N THR A 126 16.03 -6.90 -1.81
CA THR A 126 17.40 -6.82 -2.37
C THR A 126 18.22 -5.72 -1.69
N LEU A 127 17.62 -4.56 -1.43
CA LEU A 127 18.32 -3.48 -0.71
C LEU A 127 18.66 -3.87 0.74
N ALA A 128 17.78 -4.65 1.40
CA ALA A 128 18.03 -5.13 2.75
C ALA A 128 19.24 -6.09 2.79
N THR A 129 19.36 -6.99 1.83
CA THR A 129 20.50 -7.93 1.76
C THR A 129 21.81 -7.21 1.41
N GLU A 130 21.78 -6.23 0.51
CA GLU A 130 22.95 -5.39 0.20
C GLU A 130 23.40 -4.59 1.42
N ARG A 131 22.47 -3.99 2.16
CA ARG A 131 22.75 -3.31 3.43
C ARG A 131 23.40 -4.26 4.43
N ASP A 132 22.88 -5.47 4.60
CA ASP A 132 23.45 -6.44 5.55
C ASP A 132 24.86 -6.83 5.19
N LYS A 133 25.14 -7.03 3.89
CA LYS A 133 26.49 -7.30 3.39
C LYS A 133 27.43 -6.13 3.67
N ALA A 134 27.04 -4.91 3.32
CA ALA A 134 27.85 -3.72 3.58
C ALA A 134 28.09 -3.50 5.08
N GLN A 135 27.08 -3.76 5.92
CA GLN A 135 27.22 -3.67 7.38
C GLN A 135 28.18 -4.73 7.92
N GLN A 136 28.18 -5.94 7.36
CA GLN A 136 29.12 -6.99 7.73
C GLN A 136 30.55 -6.62 7.33
N GLU A 137 30.76 -6.14 6.10
CA GLU A 137 32.07 -5.64 5.63
C GLU A 137 32.56 -4.47 6.50
N CYS A 138 31.68 -3.54 6.88
CA CYS A 138 32.01 -2.45 7.79
C CYS A 138 32.37 -2.93 9.20
N LYS A 139 31.70 -3.97 9.72
CA LYS A 139 32.04 -4.58 11.01
C LYS A 139 33.42 -5.24 10.95
N GLU A 140 33.71 -5.97 9.88
CA GLU A 140 35.02 -6.60 9.66
C GLU A 140 36.12 -5.57 9.54
N ALA A 141 35.92 -4.51 8.74
CA ALA A 141 36.84 -3.40 8.63
C ALA A 141 37.05 -2.68 9.98
N ARG A 142 35.99 -2.44 10.76
CA ARG A 142 36.10 -1.81 12.07
C ARG A 142 36.83 -2.69 13.07
N ASN A 143 36.60 -3.99 13.05
CA ASN A 143 37.35 -4.94 13.88
C ASN A 143 38.82 -4.98 13.49
N PHE A 144 39.12 -4.92 12.18
CA PHE A 144 40.48 -4.81 11.67
C PHE A 144 41.15 -3.53 12.17
N LEU A 145 40.52 -2.36 11.99
CA LEU A 145 41.05 -1.08 12.47
C LEU A 145 41.25 -1.07 13.99
N ASN A 146 40.29 -1.58 14.77
CA ASN A 146 40.44 -1.68 16.22
C ASN A 146 41.60 -2.58 16.63
N ARG A 147 41.86 -3.67 15.89
CA ARG A 147 42.97 -4.57 16.20
C ARG A 147 44.31 -3.97 15.83
N TYR A 148 44.39 -3.30 14.69
CA TYR A 148 45.64 -2.95 14.03
C TYR A 148 46.02 -1.46 14.12
N GLN A 149 45.08 -0.56 14.41
CA GLN A 149 45.31 0.88 14.50
C GLN A 149 45.19 1.36 15.95
N LEU A 150 46.03 2.33 16.32
CA LEU A 150 45.83 3.10 17.56
C LEU A 150 44.70 4.10 17.36
N THR A 151 43.93 4.32 18.41
CA THR A 151 42.95 5.40 18.48
C THR A 151 43.65 6.76 18.50
N ASP A 152 42.96 7.80 18.03
CA ASP A 152 43.51 9.16 18.02
C ASP A 152 43.89 9.65 19.42
N GLU A 153 43.20 9.16 20.46
CA GLU A 153 43.51 9.47 21.86
C GLU A 153 44.84 8.82 22.27
N GLU A 154 45.03 7.53 22.00
CA GLU A 154 46.30 6.83 22.25
C GLU A 154 47.47 7.49 21.51
N VAL A 155 47.27 7.91 20.26
CA VAL A 155 48.28 8.65 19.49
C VAL A 155 48.61 9.99 20.16
N ARG A 156 47.60 10.76 20.59
CA ARG A 156 47.83 12.03 21.31
C ARG A 156 48.60 11.83 22.61
N THR A 157 48.31 10.76 23.36
CA THR A 157 49.03 10.42 24.59
C THR A 157 50.51 10.12 24.31
N LEU A 158 50.83 9.45 23.20
CA LEU A 158 52.22 9.18 22.79
C LEU A 158 52.97 10.44 22.31
N TYR A 159 52.26 11.40 21.73
CA TYR A 159 52.84 12.67 21.25
C TYR A 159 52.75 13.84 22.23
N ALA A 160 52.21 13.63 23.43
CA ALA A 160 52.12 14.66 24.45
C ALA A 160 53.51 15.27 24.75
N GLU A 161 53.57 16.60 24.91
CA GLU A 161 54.83 17.31 25.12
C GLU A 161 55.49 16.97 26.45
N GLN A 162 54.68 16.68 27.47
CA GLN A 162 55.11 16.26 28.81
C GLN A 162 54.17 15.19 29.33
N ILE A 163 54.73 14.14 29.93
CA ILE A 163 53.96 13.11 30.63
C ILE A 163 53.71 13.65 32.04
N ALA A 164 52.46 13.99 32.35
CA ALA A 164 52.07 14.37 33.70
C ALA A 164 52.08 13.12 34.60
N ASP A 165 52.45 13.27 35.88
CA ASP A 165 52.56 12.13 36.80
C ASP A 165 51.25 11.35 36.98
N GLU A 166 50.11 12.01 36.79
CA GLU A 166 48.77 11.41 36.85
C GLU A 166 48.46 10.53 35.62
N ASP A 167 49.06 10.83 34.46
CA ASP A 167 48.78 10.15 33.18
C ASP A 167 49.83 9.07 32.83
N VAL A 168 50.82 8.84 33.71
CA VAL A 168 51.93 7.89 33.47
C VAL A 168 51.42 6.45 33.30
N GLU A 169 50.38 6.07 34.04
CA GLU A 169 49.80 4.72 33.96
C GLU A 169 49.10 4.47 32.62
N ASP A 170 48.33 5.46 32.15
CA ASP A 170 47.69 5.44 30.83
C ASP A 170 48.72 5.44 29.69
N TYR A 171 49.84 6.13 29.90
CA TYR A 171 50.97 6.11 28.98
C TYR A 171 51.61 4.71 28.87
N PHE A 172 51.81 4.01 29.99
CA PHE A 172 52.30 2.64 29.97
C PHE A 172 51.31 1.67 29.31
N SER A 173 50.02 1.81 29.59
CA SER A 173 48.96 1.04 28.93
C SER A 173 48.98 1.24 27.41
N THR A 174 49.12 2.49 26.97
CA THR A 174 49.22 2.84 25.55
C THR A 174 50.47 2.24 24.90
N LEU A 175 51.63 2.26 25.57
CA LEU A 175 52.86 1.63 25.06
C LEU A 175 52.76 0.10 24.99
N GLU A 176 52.09 -0.53 25.95
CA GLU A 176 51.82 -1.97 25.94
C GLU A 176 50.88 -2.35 24.79
N ARG A 177 49.85 -1.53 24.55
CA ARG A 177 48.98 -1.64 23.38
C ARG A 177 49.76 -1.56 22.07
N VAL A 178 50.69 -0.61 21.90
CA VAL A 178 51.56 -0.53 20.71
C VAL A 178 52.36 -1.82 20.51
N LYS A 179 52.92 -2.38 21.59
CA LYS A 179 53.66 -3.66 21.53
C LYS A 179 52.76 -4.82 21.12
N GLN A 180 51.55 -4.88 21.65
CA GLN A 180 50.57 -5.92 21.30
C GLN A 180 50.19 -5.83 19.81
N ILE A 181 49.87 -4.63 19.31
CA ILE A 181 49.53 -4.42 17.90
C ILE A 181 50.70 -4.84 17.01
N LYS A 182 51.94 -4.51 17.40
CA LYS A 182 53.14 -4.93 16.65
C LYS A 182 53.30 -6.45 16.61
N ALA A 183 52.94 -7.17 17.67
CA ALA A 183 52.93 -8.62 17.68
C ALA A 183 51.83 -9.18 16.77
N ASP A 184 50.63 -8.61 16.83
CA ASP A 184 49.51 -8.97 15.95
C ASP A 184 49.83 -8.73 14.46
N CYS A 185 50.60 -7.68 14.14
CA CYS A 185 51.08 -7.44 12.78
C CYS A 185 52.03 -8.55 12.30
N LYS A 186 52.89 -9.08 13.18
CA LYS A 186 53.76 -10.23 12.84
C LYS A 186 52.96 -11.48 12.54
N GLU A 187 51.85 -11.69 13.22
CA GLU A 187 50.89 -12.74 12.89
C GLU A 187 50.23 -12.49 11.52
N LEU A 188 49.84 -11.24 11.23
CA LEU A 188 49.28 -10.87 9.93
C LEU A 188 50.27 -11.13 8.77
N PHE A 189 51.57 -10.90 8.97
CA PHE A 189 52.60 -11.28 7.99
C PHE A 189 52.62 -12.79 7.70
N ALA A 190 52.36 -13.63 8.70
CA ALA A 190 52.29 -15.07 8.52
C ALA A 190 51.06 -15.50 7.68
N THR A 191 50.02 -14.66 7.61
CA THR A 191 48.79 -14.91 6.84
C THR A 191 48.87 -14.45 5.38
N GLY A 192 49.91 -13.71 4.97
CA GLY A 192 50.22 -13.43 3.57
C GLY A 192 49.96 -12.00 3.05
N GLU A 193 49.40 -11.09 3.86
CA GLU A 193 49.20 -9.68 3.48
C GLU A 193 50.42 -8.80 3.83
N VAL A 194 51.54 -9.05 3.14
CA VAL A 194 52.85 -8.48 3.48
C VAL A 194 52.91 -6.95 3.29
N ASN A 195 52.25 -6.39 2.27
CA ASN A 195 52.37 -4.95 1.99
C ASN A 195 51.64 -4.07 3.02
N CYS A 196 50.39 -4.43 3.36
CA CYS A 196 49.60 -3.74 4.38
C CYS A 196 50.25 -3.86 5.76
N GLY A 197 50.73 -5.07 6.12
CA GLY A 197 51.45 -5.30 7.37
C GLY A 197 52.72 -4.45 7.49
N LEU A 198 53.41 -4.17 6.38
CA LEU A 198 54.67 -3.41 6.38
C LEU A 198 54.46 -1.90 6.55
N GLU A 199 53.48 -1.32 5.86
CA GLU A 199 53.08 0.08 6.06
C GLU A 199 52.61 0.32 7.50
N LEU A 200 51.83 -0.62 8.04
CA LEU A 200 51.36 -0.55 9.41
C LEU A 200 52.52 -0.69 10.42
N LEU A 201 53.45 -1.62 10.18
CA LEU A 201 54.61 -1.80 11.04
C LEU A 201 55.53 -0.56 11.04
N ASP A 202 55.70 0.12 9.90
CA ASP A 202 56.47 1.37 9.80
C ASP A 202 55.82 2.51 10.60
N THR A 203 54.50 2.69 10.45
CA THR A 203 53.76 3.72 11.21
C THR A 203 53.79 3.45 12.71
N LEU A 204 53.56 2.21 13.13
CA LEU A 204 53.69 1.77 14.54
C LEU A 204 55.12 1.92 15.05
N GLY A 205 56.12 1.68 14.21
CA GLY A 205 57.53 1.90 14.53
C GLY A 205 57.80 3.35 14.90
N LYS A 206 57.25 4.31 14.15
CA LYS A 206 57.36 5.75 14.43
C LYS A 206 56.69 6.13 15.75
N TYR A 207 55.49 5.63 16.02
CA TYR A 207 54.79 5.85 17.29
C TYR A 207 55.56 5.26 18.47
N GLN A 208 56.09 4.06 18.30
CA GLN A 208 56.90 3.39 19.32
C GLN A 208 58.18 4.19 19.62
N GLU A 209 58.93 4.62 18.60
CA GLU A 209 60.16 5.40 18.78
C GLU A 209 59.89 6.74 19.47
N ALA A 210 58.85 7.47 19.03
CA ALA A 210 58.43 8.71 19.68
C ALA A 210 58.08 8.48 21.16
N GLY A 211 57.31 7.43 21.45
CA GLY A 211 56.91 7.08 22.81
C GLY A 211 58.11 6.70 23.71
N PHE A 212 59.05 5.89 23.23
CA PHE A 212 60.23 5.54 24.03
C PHE A 212 61.16 6.72 24.27
N LYS A 213 61.33 7.60 23.27
CA LYS A 213 62.12 8.84 23.43
C LYS A 213 61.54 9.74 24.51
N ARG A 214 60.21 9.86 24.58
CA ARG A 214 59.52 10.65 25.62
C ARG A 214 59.60 9.99 26.98
N LEU A 215 59.41 8.67 27.06
CA LEU A 215 59.58 7.92 28.30
C LEU A 215 60.98 8.09 28.88
N TYR A 216 62.01 8.10 28.02
CA TYR A 216 63.38 8.36 28.44
C TYR A 216 63.56 9.77 29.01
N GLN A 217 63.03 10.80 28.33
CA GLN A 217 63.09 12.19 28.81
C GLN A 217 62.40 12.35 30.18
N TRP A 218 61.22 11.75 30.35
CA TRP A 218 60.50 11.75 31.61
C TRP A 218 61.28 11.01 32.71
N THR A 219 61.81 9.82 32.43
CA THR A 219 62.60 9.03 33.38
C THR A 219 63.87 9.78 33.80
N ALA A 220 64.59 10.40 32.85
CA ALA A 220 65.79 11.19 33.14
C ALA A 220 65.47 12.39 34.05
N LYS A 221 64.40 13.14 33.73
CA LYS A 221 63.93 14.25 34.55
C LYS A 221 63.55 13.79 35.97
N LYS A 222 62.82 12.69 36.08
CA LYS A 222 62.46 12.11 37.38
C LYS A 222 63.66 11.60 38.18
N CYS A 223 64.64 10.97 37.55
CA CYS A 223 65.87 10.57 38.23
C CYS A 223 66.68 11.77 38.75
N THR A 224 66.60 12.95 38.11
CA THR A 224 67.23 14.17 38.62
C THR A 224 66.43 14.88 39.72
N GLU A 225 65.12 14.58 39.84
CA GLU A 225 64.22 15.19 40.83
C GLU A 225 64.04 14.33 42.09
N VAL A 226 64.40 13.04 42.05
CA VAL A 226 64.22 12.10 43.18
C VAL A 226 65.43 12.15 44.13
N ASP A 227 65.25 12.85 45.25
CA ASP A 227 66.23 12.94 46.35
C ASP A 227 65.97 11.94 47.51
N GLY A 228 65.04 10.98 47.38
CA GLY A 228 64.76 10.11 48.53
C GLY A 228 63.91 8.85 48.35
N ASP A 229 62.91 8.82 47.46
CA ASP A 229 62.07 7.63 47.24
C ASP A 229 61.73 7.43 45.76
N THR A 230 62.17 6.31 45.20
CA THR A 230 61.88 5.90 43.82
C THR A 230 60.43 5.41 43.69
N CYS A 231 59.62 6.10 42.88
CA CYS A 231 58.24 5.69 42.60
C CYS A 231 58.18 4.35 41.82
N ASN A 232 57.15 3.54 42.04
CA ASN A 232 56.93 2.28 41.32
C ASN A 232 56.85 2.46 39.79
N SER A 233 56.34 3.62 39.34
CA SER A 233 56.31 4.01 37.93
C SER A 233 57.70 4.22 37.33
N LEU A 234 58.65 4.74 38.11
CA LEU A 234 60.05 4.96 37.70
C LEU A 234 60.76 3.62 37.54
N HIS A 235 60.60 2.70 38.48
CA HIS A 235 61.12 1.33 38.36
C HIS A 235 60.54 0.61 37.13
N ARG A 236 59.24 0.74 36.88
CA ARG A 236 58.58 0.17 35.68
C ARG A 236 59.10 0.80 34.39
N ALA A 237 59.34 2.12 34.38
CA ALA A 237 59.93 2.81 33.24
C ALA A 237 61.34 2.29 32.92
N ILE A 238 62.19 2.17 33.95
CA ILE A 238 63.58 1.68 33.80
C ILE A 238 63.57 0.23 33.32
N ALA A 239 62.74 -0.64 33.90
CA ALA A 239 62.63 -2.03 33.46
C ALA A 239 62.17 -2.14 31.99
N LEU A 240 61.17 -1.34 31.61
CA LEU A 240 60.70 -1.28 30.22
C LEU A 240 61.72 -0.71 29.25
N LEU A 241 62.64 0.16 29.70
CA LEU A 241 63.73 0.68 28.89
C LEU A 241 64.90 -0.30 28.79
N SER A 242 65.21 -1.04 29.87
CA SER A 242 66.29 -2.02 29.88
C SER A 242 66.04 -3.20 28.93
N ASP A 243 64.78 -3.63 28.83
CA ASP A 243 64.36 -4.69 27.89
C ASP A 243 64.52 -4.28 26.41
N HIS A 244 64.63 -2.98 26.12
CA HIS A 244 64.71 -2.42 24.77
C HIS A 244 66.13 -1.91 24.41
N THR A 245 67.15 -2.22 25.21
CA THR A 245 68.55 -1.79 25.00
C THR A 245 69.17 -2.22 23.67
N GLU A 246 68.62 -3.24 23.00
CA GLU A 246 68.99 -3.63 21.63
C GLU A 246 68.61 -2.58 20.57
N PHE A 247 67.63 -1.70 20.83
CA PHE A 247 67.26 -0.60 19.92
C PHE A 247 68.31 0.54 19.94
N TYR A 248 68.88 0.81 21.11
CA TYR A 248 69.89 1.84 21.32
C TYR A 248 71.27 1.50 20.73
N LYS A 249 71.52 0.22 20.38
CA LYS A 249 72.73 -0.16 19.64
C LYS A 249 72.66 0.24 18.16
N TYR A 250 71.46 0.39 17.59
CA TYR A 250 71.26 0.73 16.17
C TYR A 250 71.02 2.23 15.93
N SER A 251 70.40 2.92 16.89
CA SER A 251 70.32 4.38 16.91
C SER A 251 71.56 4.94 17.61
N GLY A 252 72.61 5.30 16.86
CA GLY A 252 73.92 5.72 17.37
C GLY A 252 73.89 6.83 18.43
N PHE A 253 73.65 6.47 19.69
CA PHE A 253 73.67 7.33 20.87
C PHE A 253 74.61 6.75 21.93
N ASN A 254 75.79 6.34 21.49
CA ASN A 254 76.83 5.78 22.34
C ASN A 254 77.74 6.87 22.95
N SER A 255 77.16 7.96 23.46
CA SER A 255 77.97 9.10 23.96
C SER A 255 77.49 9.77 25.25
N ILE A 256 76.42 9.30 25.92
CA ILE A 256 75.93 10.00 27.14
C ILE A 256 75.78 9.05 28.35
N LEU A 257 76.24 7.80 28.25
CA LEU A 257 76.51 6.98 29.43
C LEU A 257 77.97 6.51 29.42
N CYS A 258 78.85 7.46 29.69
CA CYS A 258 80.12 7.28 30.39
C CYS A 258 80.30 8.49 31.32
#